data_AF-A0A1M4WYJ3-F1
#
_entry.id   AF-A0A1M4WYJ3-F1
#
_cell.length_a   1.000
_cell.length_b   1.000
_cell.length_c   1.000
_cell.angle_alpha   90.00
_cell.angle_beta   90.00
_cell.angle_gamma   90.00
#
_symmetry.space_group_name_H-M   'P 1'
#
loop_
_entity.id
_entity.type
_entity.pdbx_description
1 polymer ?
#
loop_
_entity_poly.entity_id
_entity_poly.type
_entity_poly.pdbx_seq_one_letter_code
_entity_poly.pdbx_strand_id
1 'polypeptide(L)'
;MAVEQPNLDYVHRLSDGDSLLEKRLIAVMISEFESDYKDYKMAVADKDYKKIITFVHRLKHKIGFLGMEYSYQIAHKYEEELHKNEGRLAPEFEHIMTQISDFINTLEER
;
A
#
# COMPACT_ATOMS: atom_id res chain seq x y z
N MET A 1 -13.64 11.37 -12.12
CA MET A 1 -12.71 10.25 -12.42
C MET A 1 -13.08 9.14 -11.47
N ALA A 2 -13.27 7.90 -11.94
CA ALA A 2 -13.57 6.79 -11.04
C ALA A 2 -12.34 6.57 -10.15
N VAL A 3 -12.51 6.79 -8.86
CA VAL A 3 -11.46 6.58 -7.87
C VAL A 3 -11.41 5.09 -7.59
N GLU A 4 -10.28 4.45 -7.89
CA GLU A 4 -10.06 3.05 -7.56
C GLU A 4 -10.14 2.87 -6.03
N GLN A 5 -10.88 1.85 -5.60
CA GLN A 5 -11.10 1.57 -4.17
C GLN A 5 -10.41 0.26 -3.79
N PRO A 6 -9.79 0.18 -2.60
CA PRO A 6 -9.27 -1.07 -2.07
C PRO A 6 -10.37 -2.14 -1.95
N ASN A 7 -10.02 -3.39 -2.19
CA ASN A 7 -10.90 -4.54 -1.99
C ASN A 7 -10.14 -5.76 -1.45
N LEU A 8 -10.89 -6.80 -1.04
CA LEU A 8 -10.33 -8.05 -0.51
C LEU A 8 -10.54 -9.23 -1.47
N ASP A 9 -10.86 -8.99 -2.75
CA ASP A 9 -11.19 -10.07 -3.70
C ASP A 9 -10.02 -11.05 -3.90
N TYR A 10 -8.79 -10.54 -3.87
CA TYR A 10 -7.60 -11.38 -3.90
C TYR A 10 -7.48 -12.25 -2.64
N VAL A 11 -7.73 -11.67 -1.46
CA VAL A 11 -7.70 -12.37 -0.17
C VAL A 11 -8.76 -13.46 -0.12
N HIS A 12 -9.98 -13.13 -0.55
CA HIS A 12 -11.10 -14.05 -0.56
C HIS A 12 -10.78 -15.28 -1.43
N ARG A 13 -10.25 -15.07 -2.65
CA ARG A 13 -9.79 -16.14 -3.53
C ARG A 13 -8.64 -16.96 -2.94
N LEU A 14 -7.68 -16.30 -2.27
CA LEU A 14 -6.54 -16.96 -1.66
C LEU A 14 -6.93 -17.81 -0.45
N SER A 15 -7.99 -17.41 0.27
CA SER A 15 -8.49 -18.13 1.43
C SER A 15 -9.31 -19.38 1.09
N ASP A 16 -9.81 -19.49 -0.15
CA ASP A 16 -10.63 -20.60 -0.64
C ASP A 16 -11.81 -20.96 0.29
N GLY A 17 -12.43 -19.94 0.90
CA GLY A 17 -13.55 -20.09 1.83
C GLY A 17 -13.16 -20.38 3.30
N ASP A 18 -11.86 -20.50 3.61
CA ASP A 18 -11.37 -20.60 4.99
C ASP A 18 -11.34 -19.22 5.67
N SER A 19 -12.35 -18.96 6.50
CA SER A 19 -12.47 -17.70 7.23
C SER A 19 -11.36 -17.44 8.25
N LEU A 20 -10.70 -18.48 8.78
CA LEU A 20 -9.56 -18.30 9.69
C LEU A 20 -8.32 -17.86 8.91
N LEU A 21 -8.11 -18.44 7.73
CA LEU A 21 -7.02 -18.05 6.84
C LEU A 21 -7.24 -16.61 6.34
N GLU A 22 -8.46 -16.27 5.90
CA GLU A 22 -8.81 -14.92 5.45
C GLU A 22 -8.48 -13.86 6.52
N LYS A 23 -8.93 -14.07 7.76
CA LYS A 23 -8.65 -13.16 8.88
C LYS A 23 -7.16 -13.01 9.17
N ARG A 24 -6.40 -14.11 9.11
CA ARG A 24 -4.93 -14.06 9.32
C ARG A 24 -4.23 -13.29 8.23
N LEU A 25 -4.61 -13.50 6.96
CA LEU A 25 -4.04 -12.78 5.83
C LEU A 25 -4.31 -11.27 5.94
N ILE A 26 -5.54 -10.89 6.27
CA ILE A 26 -5.92 -9.49 6.49
C ILE A 26 -5.10 -8.88 7.63
N ALA A 27 -5.03 -9.55 8.78
CA ALA A 27 -4.31 -9.04 9.95
C ALA A 27 -2.81 -8.83 9.69
N VAL A 28 -2.17 -9.78 9.00
CA VAL A 28 -0.75 -9.65 8.61
C VAL A 28 -0.56 -8.49 7.63
N MET A 29 -1.43 -8.36 6.63
CA MET A 29 -1.35 -7.28 5.65
C MET A 29 -1.51 -5.90 6.30
N ILE A 30 -2.49 -5.74 7.20
CA ILE A 30 -2.69 -4.49 7.95
C ILE A 30 -1.44 -4.15 8.76
N SER A 31 -0.94 -5.09 9.56
CA SER A 31 0.24 -4.89 10.41
C SER A 31 1.47 -4.49 9.59
N GLU A 32 1.70 -5.15 8.45
CA GLU A 32 2.81 -4.81 7.56
C GLU A 32 2.63 -3.43 6.90
N PHE A 33 1.41 -3.11 6.45
CA PHE A 33 1.12 -1.83 5.83
C PHE A 33 1.37 -0.67 6.81
N GLU A 34 0.85 -0.76 8.03
CA GLU A 34 1.04 0.29 9.05
C GLU A 34 2.52 0.50 9.38
N SER A 35 3.26 -0.59 9.54
CA SER A 35 4.71 -0.54 9.79
C SER A 35 5.46 0.09 8.61
N ASP A 36 5.24 -0.41 7.39
CA ASP A 36 5.92 0.08 6.19
C ASP A 36 5.57 1.55 5.90
N TYR A 37 4.32 1.97 6.12
CA TYR A 37 3.90 3.35 5.88
C TYR A 37 4.45 4.32 6.94
N LYS A 38 4.54 3.88 8.20
CA LYS A 38 5.23 4.64 9.25
C LYS A 38 6.71 4.84 8.90
N ASP A 39 7.39 3.77 8.52
CA ASP A 39 8.82 3.83 8.18
C ASP A 39 9.08 4.63 6.90
N TYR A 40 8.17 4.56 5.92
CA TYR A 40 8.16 5.45 4.75
C TYR A 40 8.11 6.93 5.17
N LYS A 41 7.18 7.32 6.04
CA LYS A 41 7.05 8.71 6.52
C LYS A 41 8.31 9.17 7.24
N MET A 42 8.94 8.31 8.03
CA MET A 42 10.23 8.60 8.66
C MET A 42 11.34 8.78 7.62
N ALA A 43 11.42 7.90 6.61
CA ALA A 43 12.41 8.01 5.54
C ALA A 43 12.25 9.30 4.71
N VAL A 44 11.00 9.73 4.47
CA VAL A 44 10.70 11.01 3.80
C VAL A 44 11.17 12.20 4.65
N ALA A 45 10.92 12.18 5.97
CA ALA A 45 11.37 13.23 6.88
C ALA A 45 12.92 13.32 6.93
N ASP A 46 13.59 12.17 6.93
CA ASP A 46 15.06 12.05 6.94
C ASP A 46 15.69 12.29 5.56
N LYS A 47 14.87 12.41 4.49
CA LYS A 47 15.31 12.47 3.09
C LYS A 47 16.21 11.29 2.68
N ASP A 48 15.98 10.12 3.27
CA ASP A 48 16.71 8.89 2.97
C ASP A 48 16.10 8.19 1.75
N TYR A 49 16.48 8.64 0.55
CA TYR A 49 15.93 8.13 -0.71
C TYR A 49 16.05 6.61 -0.88
N LYS A 50 17.09 5.98 -0.34
CA LYS A 50 17.23 4.51 -0.41
C LYS A 50 16.14 3.80 0.38
N LYS A 51 15.83 4.32 1.58
CA LYS A 51 14.72 3.81 2.39
C LYS A 51 13.38 4.13 1.76
N ILE A 52 13.18 5.34 1.22
CA ILE A 52 11.93 5.71 0.53
C ILE A 52 11.63 4.69 -0.58
N ILE A 53 12.59 4.42 -1.47
CA ILE A 53 12.44 3.41 -2.54
C ILE A 53 12.08 2.04 -1.97
N THR A 54 12.77 1.62 -0.90
CA THR A 54 12.53 0.32 -0.25
C THR A 54 11.09 0.22 0.27
N PHE A 55 10.58 1.25 0.95
CA PHE A 55 9.23 1.22 1.50
C PHE A 55 8.16 1.41 0.42
N VAL A 56 8.40 2.22 -0.62
CA VAL A 56 7.51 2.31 -1.78
C VAL A 56 7.36 0.95 -2.46
N HIS A 57 8.46 0.20 -2.63
CA HIS A 57 8.41 -1.16 -3.17
C HIS A 57 7.52 -2.09 -2.33
N ARG A 58 7.67 -2.03 -1.01
CA ARG A 58 6.89 -2.88 -0.09
C ARG A 58 5.41 -2.50 -0.10
N LEU A 59 5.10 -1.21 0.01
CA LEU A 59 3.74 -0.68 -0.03
C LEU A 59 3.07 -0.99 -1.36
N LYS A 60 3.81 -0.93 -2.48
CA LYS A 60 3.33 -1.35 -3.81
C LYS A 60 2.77 -2.78 -3.82
N HIS A 61 3.41 -3.73 -3.14
CA HIS A 61 2.86 -5.09 -3.04
C HIS A 61 1.52 -5.13 -2.32
N LYS A 62 1.31 -4.28 -1.30
CA LYS A 62 0.03 -4.17 -0.59
C LYS A 62 -1.06 -3.56 -1.47
N ILE A 63 -0.72 -2.56 -2.29
CA ILE A 63 -1.63 -2.00 -3.29
C ILE A 63 -2.13 -3.10 -4.25
N GLY A 64 -1.22 -3.96 -4.74
CA GLY A 64 -1.58 -5.10 -5.58
C GLY A 64 -2.44 -6.13 -4.83
N PHE A 65 -2.12 -6.40 -3.57
CA PHE A 65 -2.88 -7.30 -2.70
C PHE A 65 -4.32 -6.82 -2.47
N LEU A 66 -4.54 -5.51 -2.45
CA LEU A 66 -5.86 -4.86 -2.33
C LEU A 66 -6.59 -4.68 -3.67
N GLY A 67 -6.08 -5.25 -4.75
CA GLY A 67 -6.72 -5.23 -6.07
C GLY A 67 -6.75 -3.85 -6.73
N MET A 68 -5.83 -2.96 -6.36
CA MET A 68 -5.76 -1.58 -6.89
C MET A 68 -4.74 -1.47 -8.04
N GLU A 69 -5.07 -2.02 -9.21
CA GLU A 69 -4.16 -2.11 -10.36
C GLU A 69 -3.67 -0.76 -10.87
N TYR A 70 -4.52 0.26 -10.93
CA TYR A 70 -4.12 1.60 -11.40
C TYR A 70 -3.16 2.26 -10.41
N SER A 71 -3.49 2.18 -9.12
CA SER A 71 -2.67 2.68 -8.02
C SER A 71 -1.33 1.96 -7.95
N TYR A 72 -1.31 0.67 -8.29
CA TYR A 72 -0.06 -0.11 -8.39
C TYR A 72 0.87 0.47 -9.46
N GLN A 73 0.32 0.87 -10.62
CA GLN A 73 1.11 1.50 -11.68
C GLN A 73 1.66 2.87 -11.26
N ILE A 74 0.90 3.66 -10.49
CA ILE A 74 1.38 4.93 -9.93
C ILE A 74 2.56 4.67 -8.97
N ALA A 75 2.40 3.73 -8.05
CA ALA A 75 3.46 3.37 -7.10
C ALA A 75 4.72 2.83 -7.80
N HIS A 76 4.55 2.04 -8.86
CA HIS A 76 5.66 1.56 -9.67
C HIS A 76 6.40 2.71 -10.36
N LYS A 77 5.68 3.66 -10.97
CA LYS A 77 6.30 4.84 -11.59
C LYS A 77 6.99 5.73 -10.55
N TYR A 78 6.38 5.89 -9.37
CA TYR A 78 7.00 6.67 -8.29
C TYR A 78 8.32 6.04 -7.83
N GLU A 79 8.36 4.71 -7.68
CA GLU A 79 9.60 3.96 -7.42
C GLU A 79 10.67 4.22 -8.50
N GLU A 80 10.30 4.19 -9.79
CA GLU A 80 11.21 4.50 -10.90
C GLU A 80 11.70 5.95 -10.89
N GLU A 81 10.85 6.92 -10.53
CA GLU A 81 11.22 8.33 -10.38
C GLU A 81 12.25 8.50 -9.25
N LEU A 82 12.04 7.85 -8.11
CA LEU A 82 12.96 7.93 -6.97
C LEU A 82 14.35 7.37 -7.32
N HIS A 83 14.43 6.34 -8.16
CA HIS A 83 15.72 5.85 -8.70
C HIS A 83 16.44 6.88 -9.58
N LYS A 84 15.72 7.83 -10.16
CA LYS A 84 16.25 8.95 -10.95
C LYS A 84 16.46 10.22 -10.11
N ASN A 85 16.26 10.15 -8.79
CA ASN A 85 16.22 11.29 -7.86
C ASN A 85 15.10 12.29 -8.19
N GLU A 86 13.99 11.80 -8.74
CA GLU A 86 12.76 12.55 -8.98
C GLU A 86 11.68 12.08 -8.00
N GLY A 87 10.69 12.92 -7.73
CA GLY A 87 9.62 12.60 -6.78
C GLY A 87 8.31 13.30 -7.12
N ARG A 88 7.98 13.39 -8.42
CA ARG A 88 6.81 14.14 -8.90
C ARG A 88 5.52 13.46 -8.47
N LEU A 89 5.53 12.13 -8.41
CA LEU A 89 4.38 11.30 -8.02
C LEU A 89 4.20 11.11 -6.50
N ALA A 90 4.99 11.80 -5.67
CA ALA A 90 4.85 11.71 -4.21
C ALA A 90 3.43 12.10 -3.72
N PRO A 91 2.77 13.16 -4.24
CA PRO A 91 1.40 13.51 -3.84
C PRO A 91 0.37 12.43 -4.20
N GLU A 92 0.46 11.86 -5.40
CA GLU A 92 -0.42 10.78 -5.86
C GLU A 92 -0.21 9.50 -5.04
N PHE A 93 1.05 9.17 -4.74
CA PHE A 93 1.36 8.04 -3.88
C PHE A 93 0.80 8.23 -2.47
N GLU A 94 0.94 9.42 -1.89
CA GLU A 94 0.41 9.74 -0.56
C GLU A 94 -1.13 9.68 -0.53
N HIS A 95 -1.79 10.08 -1.61
CA HIS A 95 -3.24 9.94 -1.76
C HIS A 95 -3.65 8.46 -1.70
N ILE A 96 -2.94 7.58 -2.43
CA ILE A 96 -3.19 6.13 -2.39
C ILE A 96 -2.98 5.57 -0.98
N MET A 97 -1.90 5.97 -0.29
CA MET A 97 -1.66 5.51 1.09
C MET A 97 -2.78 5.93 2.03
N THR A 98 -3.29 7.16 1.89
CA THR A 98 -4.42 7.66 2.68
C THR A 98 -5.68 6.83 2.41
N GLN A 99 -5.99 6.54 1.15
CA GLN A 99 -7.15 5.71 0.79
C GLN A 99 -7.06 4.30 1.39
N ILE A 100 -5.87 3.70 1.40
CA ILE A 100 -5.65 2.39 2.02
C ILE A 100 -5.80 2.48 3.53
N SER A 101 -5.23 3.50 4.18
CA SER A 101 -5.42 3.74 5.62
C SER A 101 -6.90 3.89 5.98
N ASP A 102 -7.67 4.67 5.21
CA ASP A 102 -9.10 4.84 5.45
C ASP A 102 -9.85 3.51 5.33
N PHE A 103 -9.52 2.70 4.32
CA PHE A 103 -10.11 1.37 4.16
C PHE A 103 -9.77 0.43 5.32
N ILE A 104 -8.50 0.40 5.75
CA ILE A 104 -8.06 -0.42 6.89
C ILE A 104 -8.81 -0.04 8.16
N ASN A 105 -9.00 1.26 8.43
CA ASN A 105 -9.78 1.71 9.59
C ASN A 105 -11.20 1.12 9.56
N THR A 106 -11.86 1.04 8.38
CA THR A 106 -13.19 0.43 8.28
C THR A 106 -13.23 -1.08 8.54
N LEU A 107 -12.07 -1.76 8.48
CA LEU A 107 -11.94 -3.19 8.80
C LEU A 107 -11.70 -3.41 10.30
N GLU A 108 -11.01 -2.50 10.98
CA GLU A 108 -10.74 -2.59 12.42
C GLU A 108 -11.93 -2.15 13.30
N GLU A 109 -12.81 -1.29 12.77
CA GLU A 109 -14.05 -0.88 13.44
C GLU A 109 -15.16 -1.96 13.43
N ARG A 110 -14.88 -3.18 12.96
CA ARG A 110 -15.82 -4.30 12.81
C ARG A 110 -15.44 -5.51 13.66
#